data_AF-A0A3N2MN37-F1
#
_entry.id   AF-A0A3N2MN37-F1
#
_cell.length_a   1.000
_cell.length_b   1.000
_cell.length_c   1.000
_cell.angle_alpha   90.00
_cell.angle_beta   90.00
_cell.angle_gamma   90.00
#
_symmetry.space_group_name_H-M   'P 1'
#
loop_
_entity.id
_entity.type
_entity.pdbx_description
1 polymer ?
#
loop_
_entity_poly.entity_id
_entity_poly.type
_entity_poly.pdbx_seq_one_letter_code
_entity_poly.pdbx_strand_id
1 'polypeptide(L)' 'MAKVIHVHLIGKRKDYYFGSISAIFTVLTPEQVGMTKSSLLHAGLSGGGTVATRSALIKQSQLITCRRGGEAEEEGETA' A
#
# COMPACT_ATOMS: atom_id res chain seq x y z
N MET A 1 0.64 -4.65 -12.78
CA MET A 1 0.96 -4.91 -11.35
C MET A 1 0.11 -4.03 -10.44
N ALA A 2 -0.69 -4.62 -9.55
CA ALA A 2 -1.47 -3.86 -8.57
C ALA A 2 -0.61 -3.53 -7.34
N LYS A 3 -0.66 -2.28 -6.87
CA LYS A 3 -0.05 -1.85 -5.61
C LYS A 3 -1.07 -1.94 -4.48
N VAL A 4 -0.62 -2.30 -3.29
CA VAL A 4 -1.43 -2.30 -2.07
C VAL A 4 -0.69 -1.53 -0.98
N ILE A 5 -1.45 -0.77 -0.21
CA ILE A 5 -0.98 -0.11 0.99
C ILE A 5 -1.56 -0.84 2.18
N HIS A 6 -0.69 -1.48 2.94
CA HIS A 6 -1.02 -2.14 4.19
C HIS A 6 -0.92 -1.13 5.34
N VAL A 7 -1.95 -1.05 6.17
CA VAL A 7 -1.99 -0.23 7.39
C VAL A 7 -2.31 -1.15 8.56
N HIS A 8 -1.33 -1.36 9.44
CA HIS A 8 -1.50 -2.08 10.70
C HIS A 8 -1.70 -1.09 11.85
N LEU A 9 -2.89 -1.08 12.46
CA LEU A 9 -3.15 -0.25 13.65
C LEU A 9 -2.62 -0.96 14.90
N ILE A 10 -1.53 -0.44 15.47
CA ILE A 10 -0.80 -1.03 16.60
C ILE A 10 -1.71 -1.19 17.82
N GLY A 11 -2.45 -0.14 18.19
CA GLY A 11 -3.30 -0.15 19.39
C GLY A 11 -4.58 -0.98 19.27
N LYS A 12 -5.03 -1.27 18.04
CA LYS A 12 -6.26 -2.04 17.78
C LYS A 12 -5.99 -3.45 17.28
N ARG A 13 -4.72 -3.79 17.00
CA ARG A 13 -4.29 -5.04 16.36
C ARG A 13 -5.16 -5.40 15.15
N LYS A 14 -5.37 -4.43 14.28
CA LYS A 14 -6.22 -4.57 13.09
C LYS A 14 -5.48 -4.12 11.84
N ASP A 15 -5.55 -4.95 10.81
CA ASP A 15 -4.94 -4.71 9.51
C ASP A 15 -5.99 -4.22 8.50
N TYR A 16 -5.57 -3.26 7.69
CA TYR A 16 -6.32 -2.75 6.55
C TYR A 16 -5.45 -2.76 5.30
N TYR A 17 -6.08 -2.96 4.15
CA TYR A 17 -5.42 -3.00 2.85
C TYR A 17 -6.14 -2.07 1.88
N PHE A 18 -5.40 -1.13 1.31
CA PHE A 18 -5.94 -0.06 0.47
C PHE A 18 -5.28 -0.05 -0.90
N GLY A 19 -6.02 0.36 -1.93
CA GLY A 19 -5.46 0.53 -3.28
C GLY A 19 -4.64 1.82 -3.46
N SER A 20 -4.73 2.78 -2.54
CA SER A 20 -3.99 4.05 -2.61
C SER A 20 -3.91 4.76 -1.25
N ILE A 21 -3.03 5.76 -1.12
CA ILE A 21 -2.88 6.57 0.10
C ILE A 21 -4.19 7.33 0.38
N SER A 22 -4.82 7.86 -0.67
CA SER A 22 -6.09 8.57 -0.56
C SER A 22 -7.21 7.66 -0.01
N ALA A 23 -7.23 6.37 -0.38
CA ALA A 23 -8.25 5.44 0.09
C ALA A 23 -8.19 5.18 1.59
N ILE A 24 -7.01 5.28 2.23
CA ILE A 24 -6.86 5.17 3.69
C ILE A 24 -7.82 6.12 4.39
N PHE A 25 -7.83 7.38 3.97
CA PHE A 25 -8.60 8.46 4.60
C PHE A 25 -10.09 8.46 4.25
N THR A 26 -10.56 7.46 3.48
CA THR A 26 -11.99 7.21 3.29
C THR A 26 -12.56 6.25 4.35
N VAL A 27 -11.68 5.51 5.05
CA VAL A 27 -12.05 4.50 6.05
C VAL A 27 -11.49 4.83 7.44
N LEU A 28 -10.29 5.41 7.50
CA LEU A 28 -9.57 5.74 8.72
C LEU A 28 -9.39 7.26 8.85
N THR A 29 -9.39 7.76 10.07
CA THR A 29 -9.11 9.19 10.33
C THR A 29 -7.61 9.44 10.50
N PRO A 30 -7.12 10.67 10.26
CA PRO A 30 -5.72 11.02 10.52
C PRO A 30 -5.23 10.70 11.93
N GLU A 31 -6.11 10.81 12.93
CA GLU A 31 -5.80 10.53 14.33
C GLU A 31 -5.63 9.02 14.55
N GLN A 32 -6.44 8.19 13.89
CA GLN A 32 -6.29 6.74 13.95
C GLN A 32 -4.98 6.29 13.31
N VAL A 33 -4.63 6.87 12.17
CA VAL A 33 -3.38 6.58 11.44
C VAL A 33 -2.16 7.22 12.14
N GLY A 34 -2.36 8.29 12.92
CA GLY A 34 -1.30 9.05 13.56
C GLY A 34 -0.54 9.98 12.61
N MET A 35 -1.12 10.29 11.44
CA MET A 35 -0.50 11.12 10.40
C MET A 35 -1.56 11.69 9.45
N THR A 36 -1.34 12.90 8.94
CA THR A 36 -2.23 13.53 7.95
C THR A 36 -1.99 12.98 6.55
N LYS A 37 -2.98 13.14 5.66
CA LYS A 37 -2.88 12.72 4.26
C LYS A 37 -1.70 13.37 3.53
N SER A 38 -1.52 14.68 3.69
CA SER A 38 -0.43 15.42 3.06
C SER A 38 0.93 14.93 3.55
N SER A 39 1.09 14.76 4.87
CA SER A 39 2.34 14.23 5.43
C SER A 39 2.63 12.82 4.89
N LEU A 40 1.64 11.94 4.84
CA LEU A 40 1.81 10.56 4.36
C LEU A 40 2.15 10.48 2.87
N LEU A 41 1.64 11.40 2.04
CA LEU A 41 1.98 11.49 0.61
C LEU A 41 3.46 11.81 0.39
N HIS A 42 4.07 12.58 1.29
CA HIS A 42 5.48 12.99 1.20
C HIS A 42 6.42 12.13 2.04
N ALA A 43 5.90 11.20 2.86
CA ALA A 43 6.66 10.38 3.80
C ALA A 43 7.49 9.24 3.17
N GLY A 44 7.58 9.17 1.83
CA GLY A 44 8.47 8.21 1.16
C GLY A 44 7.94 6.78 1.08
N LEU A 45 6.62 6.59 0.91
CA LEU A 45 6.03 5.26 0.65
C LEU A 45 6.32 4.72 -0.76
N SER A 46 6.64 5.61 -1.71
CA SER A 46 7.01 5.23 -3.07
C SER A 46 8.25 4.33 -3.08
N GLY A 47 8.24 3.26 -3.90
CA GLY A 47 9.35 2.32 -4.01
C GLY A 47 9.37 1.17 -2.98
N GLY A 48 8.34 1.04 -2.14
CA GLY A 48 8.24 -0.03 -1.14
C GLY A 48 8.60 0.40 0.29
N GLY A 49 8.60 1.71 0.55
CA GLY A 49 8.89 2.28 1.86
C GLY A 49 7.87 1.87 2.93
N THR A 50 8.30 1.98 4.19
CA THR A 50 7.47 1.78 5.37
C THR A 50 7.52 3.04 6.22
N VAL A 51 6.34 3.52 6.64
CA VAL A 51 6.18 4.67 7.53
C VAL A 51 5.59 4.16 8.84
N ALA A 52 6.30 4.40 9.94
CA ALA A 52 5.82 4.11 11.28
C ALA A 52 5.32 5.40 11.94
N THR A 53 4.14 5.33 12.53
CA THR A 53 3.60 6.38 13.40
C THR A 53 3.45 5.82 14.82
N ARG A 54 3.00 6.66 15.75
CA ARG A 54 2.69 6.21 17.12
C ARG A 54 1.55 5.18 17.17
N SER A 55 0.64 5.19 16.19
CA SER A 55 -0.57 4.36 16.20
C SER A 55 -0.67 3.36 15.04
N ALA A 56 0.17 3.47 14.01
CA ALA A 56 0.10 2.62 12.83
C ALA A 56 1.46 2.33 12.19
N LEU A 57 1.57 1.16 11.57
CA LEU A 57 2.62 0.83 10.59
C LEU A 57 2.01 0.83 9.19
N ILE A 58 2.59 1.58 8.26
CA ILE A 58 2.06 1.80 6.92
C ILE A 58 3.10 1.36 5.90
N LYS A 59 2.76 0.44 5.01
CA LYS A 59 3.69 -0.12 4.03
C LYS A 59 3.08 -0.13 2.65
N GLN A 60 3.82 0.35 1.66
CA GLN A 60 3.46 0.14 0.25
C GLN A 60 4.12 -1.14 -0.26
N SER A 61 3.34 -1.99 -0.93
CA SER A 61 3.84 -3.25 -1.48
C SER A 61 3.15 -3.58 -2.80
N GLN A 62 3.68 -4.59 -3.51
CA GLN A 62 3.04 -5.15 -4.69
C GLN A 62 2.10 -6.27 -4.26
N LEU A 63 0.90 -6.28 -4.82
CA LEU A 63 -0.03 -7.39 -4.66
C LEU A 63 0.49 -8.57 -5.49
N ILE A 64 0.80 -9.66 -4.81
CA ILE A 64 1.16 -10.93 -5.44
C ILE A 64 -0.13 -11.69 -5.72
N THR A 65 -0.38 -12.01 -6.99
CA THR A 65 -1.55 -12.78 -7.42
C THR A 65 -1.11 -13.88 -8.37
N CYS A 66 -1.92 -14.94 -8.50
CA CYS A 66 -1.75 -15.91 -9.59
C CYS A 66 -1.90 -15.20 -10.95
N ARG A 67 -1.21 -15.69 -11.99
CA ARG A 67 -1.48 -15.27 -13.38
C ARG A 67 -2.94 -15.65 -13.68
N ARG A 68 -3.80 -14.68 -13.93
CA ARG A 68 -5.07 -14.98 -14.60
C ARG A 68 -4.69 -15.44 -16.00
N GLY A 69 -5.03 -16.67 -16.36
CA GLY A 69 -4.73 -17.20 -17.70
C GLY A 69 -5.28 -16.26 -18.76
N GLY A 70 -4.40 -15.61 -19.52
CA GLY A 70 -4.76 -14.63 -20.54
C GLY A 70 -3.81 -13.45 -20.61
N GLU A 71 -2.53 -13.72 -20.87
CA GLU A 71 -1.58 -12.79 -21.49
C GLU A 71 -0.38 -13.66 -21.84
N ALA A 72 -0.38 -14.25 -23.04
CA ALA A 72 0.79 -14.91 -23.60
C ALA A 72 1.84 -13.82 -23.80
N GLU A 73 3.02 -14.01 -23.21
CA GLU A 73 4.19 -13.23 -23.57
C GLU A 73 4.66 -13.83 -24.90
N GLU A 74 4.50 -13.09 -26.01
CA GLU A 74 5.29 -13.38 -27.21
C GLU A 74 6.75 -13.17 -26.84
N GLU A 75 7.48 -14.28 -26.71
CA GLU A 75 8.93 -14.28 -26.71
C GLU A 75 9.38 -13.71 -28.05
N GLY A 76 9.82 -12.45 -28.04
CA GLY A 76 10.50 -11.83 -29.16
C GLY A 76 11.81 -12.56 -29.42
N GLU A 77 11.76 -13.47 -30.38
CA GLU A 77 12.90 -13.94 -31.13
C GLU A 77 13.57 -12.73 -31.81
N THR A 78 14.77 -12.37 -31.35
CA THR A 78 15.71 -11.61 -32.16
C THR A 78 17.10 -12.22 -32.01
N ALA A 79 17.43 -13.03 -33.02
CA ALA A 79 18.73 -13.28 -33.67
C ALA A 79 20.00 -13.27 -32.82
#